data_AF-A0A7J5VVP7-F1
#
_entry.id   AF-A0A7J5VVP7-F1
#
_cell.length_a   1.000
_cell.length_b   1.000
_cell.length_c   1.000
_cell.angle_alpha   90.00
_cell.angle_beta   90.00
_cell.angle_gamma   90.00
#
_symmetry.space_group_name_H-M   'P 1'
#
loop_
_entity.id
_entity.type
_entity.pdbx_description
1 polymer ?
#
loop_
_entity_poly.entity_id
_entity_poly.type
_entity_poly.pdbx_seq_one_letter_code
_entity_poly.pdbx_strand_id
1 'polypeptide(L)'
;MEALSSLYKSPLSDLGKYLFENRIARIICVVLFIIFALASLGIAFYAAFIVQDAEQRTYFFTYVLPIFLVPAGLIAILFLLYVSTKTLDKFEVQLEKIHVERKKITQKMEDHKEPDIFNTIQLSLNQLDEYYTINKGQARSSFRFSLFAIVIGLITISVGIWFFYLGKTQIELTFITGIAGVLLEFIGGAYFFMYKKSLEQVNLFFGQLIKTQDTMLAINLARDISDESKRLELTDKIITSLLERNLAIANAG
;
A
#
# COMPACT_ATOMS: atom_id res chain seq x y z
N MET A 1 3.20 14.29 -8.48
CA MET A 1 1.81 13.77 -8.47
C MET A 1 1.19 13.80 -9.88
N GLU A 2 1.42 14.83 -10.69
CA GLU A 2 0.93 14.92 -12.08
C GLU A 2 1.46 13.83 -13.03
N ALA A 3 2.71 13.39 -12.89
CA ALA A 3 3.26 12.29 -13.70
C ALA A 3 2.57 10.92 -13.45
N LEU A 4 1.90 10.75 -12.29
CA LEU A 4 1.16 9.54 -11.96
C LEU A 4 -0.26 9.57 -12.53
N SER A 5 -0.87 10.75 -12.70
CA SER A 5 -2.18 10.87 -13.34
C SER A 5 -2.10 10.66 -14.85
N SER A 6 -0.98 11.00 -15.49
CA SER A 6 -0.77 10.78 -16.92
C SER A 6 -0.52 9.31 -17.28
N LEU A 7 0.22 8.56 -16.45
CA LEU A 7 0.41 7.11 -16.64
C LEU A 7 -0.89 6.31 -16.41
N TYR A 8 -1.76 6.81 -15.53
CA TYR A 8 -3.07 6.24 -15.23
C TYR A 8 -4.05 6.33 -16.40
N LYS A 9 -3.94 7.36 -17.26
CA LYS A 9 -4.71 7.52 -18.50
C LYS A 9 -3.95 7.01 -19.74
N SER A 10 -3.15 5.95 -19.59
CA SER A 10 -2.47 5.34 -20.73
C SER A 10 -3.38 4.31 -21.41
N PRO A 11 -3.30 4.10 -22.72
CA PRO A 11 -4.09 3.08 -23.42
C PRO A 11 -3.87 1.66 -22.87
N LEU A 12 -2.73 1.40 -22.22
CA LEU A 12 -2.41 0.15 -21.54
C LEU A 12 -3.23 -0.07 -20.26
N SER A 13 -3.58 0.99 -19.53
CA SER A 13 -4.40 0.87 -18.32
C SER A 13 -5.85 0.57 -18.65
N ASP A 14 -6.39 1.15 -19.73
CA ASP A 14 -7.73 0.87 -20.25
C ASP A 14 -7.85 -0.56 -20.76
N LEU A 15 -6.82 -1.06 -21.45
CA LEU A 15 -6.75 -2.45 -21.90
C LEU A 15 -6.72 -3.42 -20.71
N GLY A 16 -5.99 -3.08 -19.64
CA GLY A 16 -5.99 -3.81 -18.38
C GLY A 16 -7.36 -3.81 -17.68
N LYS A 17 -8.07 -2.67 -17.65
CA LYS A 17 -9.45 -2.60 -17.16
C LYS A 17 -10.36 -3.53 -17.95
N TYR A 18 -10.39 -3.42 -19.27
CA TYR A 18 -11.22 -4.25 -20.13
C TYR A 18 -10.98 -5.77 -19.94
N LEU A 19 -9.72 -6.18 -19.86
CA LEU A 19 -9.35 -7.60 -19.69
C LEU A 19 -9.64 -8.17 -18.30
N PHE A 20 -9.43 -7.40 -17.24
CA PHE A 20 -9.44 -7.93 -15.86
C PHE A 20 -10.68 -7.52 -15.03
N GLU A 21 -11.50 -6.61 -15.54
CA GLU A 21 -12.77 -6.22 -14.93
C GLU A 21 -13.82 -7.33 -15.07
N ASN A 22 -13.89 -7.98 -16.23
CA ASN A 22 -14.73 -9.16 -16.41
C ASN A 22 -14.16 -10.38 -15.65
N ARG A 23 -15.00 -11.01 -14.82
CA ARG A 23 -14.62 -12.17 -14.00
C ARG A 23 -14.12 -13.35 -14.84
N ILE A 24 -14.71 -13.59 -16.01
CA ILE A 24 -14.35 -14.70 -16.91
C ILE A 24 -13.00 -14.43 -17.57
N ALA A 25 -12.84 -13.24 -18.16
CA ALA A 25 -11.59 -12.84 -18.81
C ALA A 25 -10.42 -12.81 -17.81
N ARG A 26 -10.65 -12.36 -16.56
CA ARG A 26 -9.64 -12.45 -15.50
C ARG A 26 -9.20 -13.88 -15.20
N ILE A 27 -10.15 -14.82 -15.10
CA ILE A 27 -9.81 -16.23 -14.85
C ILE A 27 -8.99 -16.78 -16.01
N ILE A 28 -9.38 -16.48 -17.25
CA ILE A 28 -8.64 -16.89 -18.45
C ILE A 28 -7.21 -16.33 -18.44
N CYS A 29 -7.03 -15.04 -18.17
CA CYS A 29 -5.70 -14.41 -18.11
C CYS A 29 -4.82 -15.00 -16.99
N VAL A 30 -5.39 -15.29 -15.81
CA VAL A 30 -4.65 -15.93 -14.72
C VAL A 30 -4.24 -17.36 -15.07
N VAL A 31 -5.15 -18.13 -15.68
CA VAL A 31 -4.86 -19.49 -16.15
C VAL A 31 -3.77 -19.47 -17.22
N LEU A 32 -3.86 -18.57 -18.21
CA LEU A 32 -2.82 -18.39 -19.23
C LEU A 32 -1.48 -17.99 -18.62
N PHE A 33 -1.47 -17.09 -17.64
CA PHE A 33 -0.25 -16.71 -16.91
C PHE A 33 0.38 -17.92 -16.22
N ILE A 34 -0.41 -18.74 -15.52
CA ILE A 34 0.09 -19.94 -14.84
C ILE A 34 0.64 -20.94 -15.86
N ILE A 35 -0.06 -21.18 -16.97
CA ILE A 35 0.39 -22.08 -18.04
C ILE A 35 1.72 -21.61 -18.63
N PHE A 36 1.83 -20.32 -18.99
CA PHE A 36 3.06 -19.78 -19.55
C PHE A 36 4.21 -19.75 -18.54
N ALA A 37 3.93 -19.44 -17.28
CA ALA A 37 4.93 -19.47 -16.21
C ALA A 37 5.48 -20.89 -16.00
N LEU A 38 4.59 -21.90 -15.89
CA LEU A 38 4.98 -23.30 -15.75
C LEU A 38 5.72 -23.83 -16.98
N ALA A 39 5.25 -23.48 -18.18
CA ALA A 39 5.94 -23.84 -19.42
C ALA A 39 7.34 -23.23 -19.48
N SER A 40 7.48 -21.94 -19.13
CA SER A 40 8.79 -21.28 -19.09
C SER A 40 9.73 -21.96 -18.09
N LEU A 41 9.23 -22.32 -16.90
CA LEU A 41 10.01 -22.99 -15.87
C LEU A 41 10.44 -24.41 -16.31
N GLY A 42 9.53 -25.16 -16.93
CA GLY A 42 9.81 -26.49 -17.46
C GLY A 42 10.82 -26.48 -18.60
N ILE A 43 10.72 -25.52 -19.53
CA ILE A 43 11.67 -25.35 -20.64
C ILE A 43 13.05 -24.95 -20.12
N ALA A 44 13.11 -24.01 -19.15
CA ALA A 44 14.37 -23.64 -18.52
C ALA A 44 15.04 -24.84 -17.82
N PHE A 45 14.26 -25.64 -17.09
CA PHE A 45 14.75 -26.83 -16.41
C PHE A 45 15.26 -27.89 -17.41
N TYR A 46 14.46 -28.19 -18.45
CA TYR A 46 14.84 -29.13 -19.50
C TYR A 46 16.14 -28.71 -20.19
N ALA A 47 16.24 -27.45 -20.60
CA ALA A 47 17.41 -26.92 -21.27
C ALA A 47 18.65 -26.88 -20.36
N ALA A 48 18.49 -26.64 -19.05
CA ALA A 48 19.61 -26.57 -18.12
C ALA A 48 20.15 -27.94 -17.69
N PHE A 49 19.29 -28.93 -17.46
CA PHE A 49 19.67 -30.19 -16.82
C PHE A 49 19.67 -31.42 -17.74
N ILE A 50 18.83 -31.43 -18.79
CA ILE A 50 18.68 -32.62 -19.66
C ILE A 50 19.48 -32.46 -20.95
N VAL A 51 19.51 -31.25 -21.52
CA VAL A 51 20.23 -31.00 -22.77
C VAL A 51 21.74 -30.90 -22.48
N GLN A 52 22.47 -31.96 -22.84
CA GLN A 52 23.93 -32.02 -22.67
C GLN A 52 24.70 -31.28 -23.77
N ASP A 53 24.10 -31.15 -24.96
CA ASP A 53 24.69 -30.43 -26.09
C ASP A 53 24.60 -28.90 -25.88
N ALA A 54 25.75 -28.23 -25.98
CA ALA A 54 25.84 -26.80 -25.72
C ALA A 54 25.15 -25.93 -26.79
N GLU A 55 25.14 -26.34 -28.06
CA GLU A 55 24.45 -25.62 -29.13
C GLU A 55 22.94 -25.76 -28.97
N GLN A 56 22.45 -26.98 -28.70
CA GLN A 56 21.03 -27.20 -28.46
C GLN A 56 20.53 -26.45 -27.22
N ARG A 57 21.31 -26.44 -26.13
CA ARG A 57 20.99 -25.63 -24.94
C ARG A 57 20.86 -24.15 -25.32
N THR A 58 21.82 -23.61 -26.06
CA THR A 58 21.80 -22.20 -26.49
C THR A 58 20.59 -21.87 -27.37
N TYR A 59 20.15 -22.81 -28.21
CA TYR A 59 18.93 -22.67 -29.03
C TYR A 59 17.66 -22.60 -28.17
N PHE A 60 17.49 -23.53 -27.22
CA PHE A 60 16.32 -23.55 -26.33
C PHE A 60 16.24 -22.28 -25.47
N PHE A 61 17.40 -21.84 -24.97
CA PHE A 61 17.47 -20.56 -24.27
C PHE A 61 17.09 -19.45 -25.27
N THR A 62 17.89 -19.16 -26.29
CA THR A 62 17.69 -17.97 -27.14
C THR A 62 16.32 -17.86 -27.82
N TYR A 63 15.74 -18.96 -28.31
CA TYR A 63 14.56 -18.90 -29.18
C TYR A 63 13.30 -19.44 -28.54
N VAL A 64 13.38 -20.53 -27.77
CA VAL A 64 12.17 -21.23 -27.29
C VAL A 64 11.62 -20.59 -26.03
N LEU A 65 12.44 -20.28 -25.02
CA LEU A 65 11.93 -19.73 -23.77
C LEU A 65 11.30 -18.33 -23.87
N PRO A 66 11.83 -17.37 -24.66
CA PRO A 66 11.25 -16.03 -24.72
C PRO A 66 9.80 -16.05 -25.23
N ILE A 67 9.43 -17.03 -26.06
CA ILE A 67 8.06 -17.22 -26.55
C ILE A 67 7.08 -17.42 -25.40
N PHE A 68 7.50 -18.02 -24.29
CA PHE A 68 6.67 -18.26 -23.11
C PHE A 68 6.87 -17.20 -22.03
N LEU A 69 8.10 -16.72 -21.85
CA LEU A 69 8.46 -15.76 -20.81
C LEU A 69 7.87 -14.36 -21.09
N VAL A 70 7.96 -13.89 -22.34
CA VAL A 70 7.52 -12.53 -22.71
C VAL A 70 6.00 -12.35 -22.54
N PRO A 71 5.13 -13.27 -23.02
CA PRO A 71 3.70 -13.17 -22.75
C PRO A 71 3.35 -13.23 -21.27
N ALA A 72 4.02 -14.10 -20.49
CA ALA A 72 3.81 -14.17 -19.05
C ALA A 72 4.15 -12.83 -18.35
N GLY A 73 5.28 -12.21 -18.72
CA GLY A 73 5.68 -10.90 -18.23
C GLY A 73 4.68 -9.80 -18.60
N LEU A 74 4.20 -9.78 -19.84
CA LEU A 74 3.19 -8.82 -20.29
C LEU A 74 1.87 -8.96 -19.53
N ILE A 75 1.38 -10.19 -19.33
CA ILE A 75 0.16 -10.45 -18.55
C ILE A 75 0.34 -9.98 -17.10
N ALA A 76 1.49 -10.24 -16.50
CA ALA A 76 1.80 -9.77 -15.14
C ALA A 76 1.81 -8.24 -15.04
N ILE A 77 2.43 -7.55 -16.01
CA ILE A 77 2.46 -6.08 -16.06
C ILE A 77 1.04 -5.51 -16.21
N LEU A 78 0.24 -6.05 -17.15
CA LEU A 78 -1.14 -5.61 -17.35
C LEU A 78 -2.01 -5.84 -16.11
N PHE A 79 -1.83 -6.97 -15.42
CA PHE A 79 -2.52 -7.25 -14.16
C PHE A 79 -2.14 -6.26 -13.06
N LEU A 80 -0.84 -5.95 -12.92
CA LEU A 80 -0.36 -4.99 -11.93
C LEU A 80 -0.87 -3.55 -12.21
N LEU A 81 -0.97 -3.17 -13.49
CA LEU A 81 -1.59 -1.90 -13.90
C LEU A 81 -3.09 -1.88 -13.58
N TYR A 82 -3.82 -2.96 -13.88
CA TYR A 82 -5.25 -3.08 -13.53
C TYR A 82 -5.50 -2.94 -12.02
N VAL A 83 -4.74 -3.69 -11.19
CA VAL A 83 -4.86 -3.60 -9.73
C VAL A 83 -4.52 -2.20 -9.25
N SER A 84 -3.55 -1.55 -9.90
CA SER A 84 -3.16 -0.18 -9.58
C SER A 84 -4.30 0.81 -9.80
N THR A 85 -4.98 0.74 -10.94
CA THR A 85 -6.09 1.63 -11.27
C THR A 85 -7.31 1.44 -10.37
N LYS A 86 -7.76 0.19 -10.19
CA LYS A 86 -8.94 -0.12 -9.37
C LYS A 86 -8.81 0.34 -7.91
N THR A 87 -7.60 0.32 -7.40
CA THR A 87 -7.32 0.75 -6.02
C THR A 87 -7.39 2.27 -5.88
N LEU A 88 -7.00 3.02 -6.91
CA LEU A 88 -7.13 4.49 -6.94
C LEU A 88 -8.62 4.90 -6.99
N ASP A 89 -9.41 4.28 -7.86
CA ASP A 89 -10.85 4.56 -7.98
C ASP A 89 -11.57 4.33 -6.63
N LYS A 90 -11.25 3.23 -5.95
CA LYS A 90 -11.80 2.95 -4.61
C LYS A 90 -11.36 3.95 -3.55
N PHE A 91 -10.15 4.50 -3.66
CA PHE A 91 -9.61 5.48 -2.74
C PHE A 91 -10.31 6.83 -2.91
N GLU A 92 -10.50 7.29 -4.14
CA GLU A 92 -11.25 8.53 -4.46
C GLU A 92 -12.69 8.47 -3.95
N VAL A 93 -13.40 7.35 -4.20
CA VAL A 93 -14.77 7.15 -3.71
C VAL A 93 -14.86 7.16 -2.18
N GLN A 94 -13.85 6.65 -1.47
CA GLN A 94 -13.81 6.70 0.00
C GLN A 94 -13.59 8.12 0.51
N LEU A 95 -12.67 8.86 -0.12
CA LEU A 95 -12.41 10.26 0.22
C LEU A 95 -13.65 11.13 -0.01
N GLU A 96 -14.32 10.94 -1.15
CA GLU A 96 -15.52 11.71 -1.50
C GLU A 96 -16.65 11.49 -0.48
N LYS A 97 -16.86 10.25 -0.02
CA LYS A 97 -17.84 9.95 1.04
C LYS A 97 -17.53 10.71 2.33
N ILE A 98 -16.26 10.75 2.73
CA ILE A 98 -15.80 11.48 3.92
C ILE A 98 -16.04 12.98 3.75
N HIS A 99 -15.78 13.54 2.57
CA HIS A 99 -16.04 14.97 2.27
C HIS A 99 -17.53 15.30 2.24
N VAL A 100 -18.38 14.41 1.73
CA VAL A 100 -19.84 14.57 1.76
C VAL A 100 -20.36 14.54 3.20
N GLU A 101 -19.86 13.63 4.04
CA GLU A 101 -20.21 13.59 5.46
C GLU A 101 -19.76 14.84 6.20
N ARG A 102 -18.54 15.34 5.92
CA ARG A 102 -18.06 16.61 6.46
C ARG A 102 -19.00 17.76 6.16
N LYS A 103 -19.41 17.90 4.89
CA LYS A 103 -20.36 18.95 4.49
C LYS A 103 -21.66 18.89 5.28
N LYS A 104 -22.19 17.70 5.54
CA LYS A 104 -23.40 17.52 6.37
C LYS A 104 -23.18 17.96 7.81
N ILE A 105 -22.03 17.63 8.41
CA ILE A 105 -21.69 18.04 9.78
C ILE A 105 -21.55 19.56 9.85
N THR A 106 -20.83 20.18 8.91
CA THR A 106 -20.65 21.63 8.86
C THR A 106 -21.97 22.38 8.65
N GLN A 107 -22.86 21.88 7.78
CA GLN A 107 -24.19 22.45 7.60
C GLN A 107 -25.02 22.41 8.90
N LYS A 108 -25.00 21.28 9.63
CA LYS A 108 -25.67 21.19 10.94
C LYS A 108 -25.12 22.20 11.94
N MET A 109 -23.83 22.51 11.90
CA MET A 109 -23.20 23.51 12.78
C MET A 109 -23.57 24.94 12.40
N GLU A 110 -23.81 25.23 11.12
CA GLU A 110 -24.28 26.55 10.66
C GLU A 110 -25.76 26.80 10.98
N ASP A 111 -26.59 25.75 10.94
CA ASP A 111 -28.03 25.83 11.23
C ASP A 111 -28.34 25.98 12.74
N HIS A 112 -27.43 25.57 13.63
CA HIS A 112 -27.60 25.67 15.09
C HIS A 112 -26.80 26.85 15.66
N LYS A 113 -27.47 27.76 16.37
CA LYS A 113 -26.87 28.99 16.94
C LYS A 113 -25.85 28.76 18.06
N GLU A 114 -25.81 27.58 18.67
CA GLU A 114 -24.85 27.23 19.71
C GLU A 114 -23.94 26.08 19.27
N PRO A 115 -22.63 26.14 19.58
CA PRO A 115 -21.71 25.06 19.29
C PRO A 115 -22.10 23.80 20.08
N ASP A 116 -22.68 22.85 19.36
CA ASP A 116 -22.89 21.49 19.86
C ASP A 116 -21.55 20.75 19.87
N ILE A 117 -21.14 20.34 21.07
CA ILE A 117 -19.92 19.56 21.30
C ILE A 117 -19.94 18.30 20.43
N PHE A 118 -21.10 17.66 20.27
CA PHE A 118 -21.22 16.45 19.46
C PHE A 118 -20.88 16.69 17.98
N ASN A 119 -21.29 17.81 17.40
CA ASN A 119 -20.94 18.15 16.02
C ASN A 119 -19.44 18.43 15.87
N THR A 120 -18.81 19.05 16.88
CA THR A 120 -17.36 19.26 16.91
C THR A 120 -16.59 17.93 17.01
N ILE A 121 -17.08 16.97 17.82
CA ILE A 121 -16.53 15.61 17.88
C ILE A 121 -16.67 14.92 16.52
N GLN A 122 -17.86 14.97 15.92
CA GLN A 122 -18.11 14.34 14.61
C GLN A 122 -17.20 14.92 13.52
N LEU A 123 -16.99 16.24 13.50
CA LEU A 123 -16.08 16.89 12.56
C LEU A 123 -14.64 16.42 12.77
N SER A 124 -14.20 16.31 14.02
CA SER A 124 -12.85 15.83 14.36
C SER A 124 -12.65 14.36 13.98
N LEU A 125 -13.64 13.50 14.26
CA LEU A 125 -13.61 12.09 13.85
C LEU A 125 -13.60 11.94 12.33
N ASN A 126 -14.39 12.75 11.61
CA ASN A 126 -14.37 12.76 10.16
C ASN A 126 -13.00 13.19 9.58
N GLN A 127 -12.34 14.18 10.20
CA GLN A 127 -10.97 14.57 9.84
C GLN A 127 -9.98 13.43 10.10
N LEU A 128 -10.13 12.72 11.22
CA LEU A 128 -9.30 11.55 11.53
C LEU A 128 -9.52 10.42 10.52
N ASP A 129 -10.76 10.17 10.09
CA ASP A 129 -11.08 9.20 9.05
C ASP A 129 -10.47 9.59 7.70
N GLU A 130 -10.45 10.88 7.36
CA GLU A 130 -9.75 11.38 6.16
C GLU A 130 -8.25 11.08 6.25
N TYR A 131 -7.59 11.48 7.34
CA TYR A 131 -6.16 11.24 7.54
C TYR A 131 -5.83 9.75 7.55
N TYR A 132 -6.64 8.94 8.23
CA TYR A 132 -6.48 7.48 8.24
C TYR A 132 -6.61 6.90 6.82
N THR A 133 -7.63 7.35 6.07
CA THR A 133 -7.87 6.88 4.70
C THR A 133 -6.71 7.26 3.79
N ILE A 134 -6.23 8.51 3.85
CA ILE A 134 -5.05 8.98 3.11
C ILE A 134 -3.82 8.14 3.43
N ASN A 135 -3.49 7.97 4.72
CA ASN A 135 -2.34 7.19 5.15
C ASN A 135 -2.44 5.73 4.70
N LYS A 136 -3.63 5.13 4.77
CA LYS A 136 -3.90 3.78 4.26
C LYS A 136 -3.74 3.69 2.75
N GLY A 137 -4.19 4.70 2.00
CA GLY A 137 -4.00 4.82 0.56
C GLY A 137 -2.52 4.92 0.18
N GLN A 138 -1.77 5.78 0.87
CA GLN A 138 -0.33 5.94 0.70
C GLN A 138 0.43 4.66 1.01
N ALA A 139 0.15 4.01 2.16
CA ALA A 139 0.77 2.75 2.54
C ALA A 139 0.51 1.64 1.51
N ARG A 140 -0.73 1.51 1.01
CA ARG A 140 -1.05 0.58 -0.08
C ARG A 140 -0.31 0.91 -1.37
N SER A 141 -0.15 2.19 -1.69
CA SER A 141 0.60 2.61 -2.87
C SER A 141 2.08 2.25 -2.74
N SER A 142 2.70 2.61 -1.61
CA SER A 142 4.10 2.27 -1.30
C SER A 142 4.35 0.76 -1.34
N PHE A 143 3.42 -0.05 -0.80
CA PHE A 143 3.49 -1.51 -0.87
C PHE A 143 3.46 -2.04 -2.31
N ARG A 144 2.67 -1.44 -3.21
CA ARG A 144 2.66 -1.83 -4.61
C ARG A 144 3.97 -1.46 -5.31
N PHE A 145 4.52 -0.27 -5.04
CA PHE A 145 5.81 0.14 -5.60
C PHE A 145 6.95 -0.79 -5.16
N SER A 146 6.97 -1.20 -3.89
CA SER A 146 7.94 -2.18 -3.44
C SER A 146 7.73 -3.55 -4.09
N LEU A 147 6.48 -3.99 -4.30
CA LEU A 147 6.20 -5.22 -5.07
C LEU A 147 6.70 -5.12 -6.52
N PHE A 148 6.46 -4.00 -7.21
CA PHE A 148 7.01 -3.75 -8.54
C PHE A 148 8.54 -3.80 -8.56
N ALA A 149 9.20 -3.16 -7.59
CA ALA A 149 10.65 -3.18 -7.47
C ALA A 149 11.20 -4.60 -7.25
N ILE A 150 10.53 -5.41 -6.41
CA ILE A 150 10.88 -6.83 -6.21
C ILE A 150 10.74 -7.62 -7.51
N VAL A 151 9.63 -7.44 -8.25
CA VAL A 151 9.41 -8.12 -9.53
C VAL A 151 10.47 -7.73 -10.55
N ILE A 152 10.79 -6.43 -10.68
CA ILE A 152 11.85 -5.93 -11.56
C ILE A 152 13.21 -6.52 -11.15
N GLY A 153 13.52 -6.54 -9.86
CA GLY A 153 14.75 -7.15 -9.34
C GLY A 153 14.84 -8.64 -9.68
N LEU A 154 13.74 -9.38 -9.53
CA LEU A 154 13.67 -10.80 -9.87
C LEU A 154 13.82 -11.06 -11.37
N ILE A 155 13.19 -10.24 -12.22
CA ILE A 155 13.40 -10.29 -13.68
C ILE A 155 14.86 -10.00 -14.01
N THR A 156 15.47 -9.01 -13.37
CA THR A 156 16.87 -8.61 -13.60
C THR A 156 17.83 -9.75 -13.24
N ILE A 157 17.64 -10.40 -12.09
CA ILE A 157 18.42 -11.57 -11.68
C ILE A 157 18.20 -12.73 -12.67
N SER A 158 16.95 -12.98 -13.07
CA SER A 158 16.60 -14.05 -14.01
C SER A 158 17.27 -13.84 -15.38
N VAL A 159 17.30 -12.60 -15.88
CA VAL A 159 18.01 -12.22 -17.12
C VAL A 159 19.53 -12.32 -16.94
N GLY A 160 20.07 -12.00 -15.76
CA GLY A 160 21.49 -12.21 -15.47
C GLY A 160 21.89 -13.68 -15.58
N ILE A 161 21.09 -14.56 -14.96
CA ILE A 161 21.26 -16.03 -15.06
C ILE A 161 21.09 -16.49 -16.52
N TRP A 162 20.12 -15.91 -17.23
CA TRP A 162 19.89 -16.18 -18.65
C TRP A 162 21.12 -15.91 -19.52
N PHE A 163 21.73 -14.74 -19.37
CA PHE A 163 22.95 -14.36 -20.10
C PHE A 163 24.16 -15.20 -19.71
N PHE A 164 24.21 -15.69 -18.47
CA PHE A 164 25.21 -16.66 -18.04
C PHE A 164 25.16 -17.96 -18.84
N TYR A 165 23.99 -18.57 -18.97
CA TYR A 165 23.85 -19.81 -19.74
C TYR A 165 24.05 -19.64 -21.25
N LEU A 166 23.88 -18.44 -21.79
CA LEU A 166 24.20 -18.11 -23.19
C LEU A 166 25.71 -17.88 -23.44
N GLY A 167 26.56 -17.99 -22.42
CA GLY A 167 27.99 -17.69 -22.52
C GLY A 167 28.29 -16.23 -22.84
N LYS A 168 27.31 -15.32 -22.65
CA LYS A 168 27.42 -13.90 -22.97
C LYS A 168 27.87 -13.04 -21.78
N THR A 169 28.19 -13.66 -20.66
CA THR A 169 28.74 -13.00 -19.48
C THR A 169 29.96 -13.73 -18.96
N GLN A 170 30.92 -12.97 -18.43
CA GLN A 170 32.10 -13.51 -17.74
C GLN A 170 31.89 -13.54 -16.22
N ILE A 171 30.73 -13.10 -15.73
CA ILE A 171 30.41 -13.08 -14.30
C ILE A 171 30.07 -14.49 -13.84
N GLU A 172 30.79 -15.01 -12.84
CA GLU A 172 30.47 -16.32 -12.28
C GLU A 172 29.11 -16.32 -11.56
N LEU A 173 28.38 -17.44 -11.69
CA LEU A 173 27.07 -17.64 -11.07
C LEU A 173 27.12 -17.39 -9.55
N THR A 174 28.23 -17.74 -8.89
CA THR A 174 28.47 -17.55 -7.45
C THR A 174 28.32 -16.08 -7.03
N PHE A 175 28.80 -15.13 -7.83
CA PHE A 175 28.65 -13.70 -7.54
C PHE A 175 27.19 -13.25 -7.65
N ILE A 176 26.47 -13.72 -8.68
CA ILE A 176 25.05 -13.41 -8.89
C ILE A 176 24.24 -13.92 -7.70
N THR A 177 24.46 -15.17 -7.27
CA THR A 177 23.76 -15.77 -6.13
C THR A 177 24.13 -15.10 -4.81
N GLY A 178 25.40 -14.74 -4.62
CA GLY A 178 25.86 -14.05 -3.41
C GLY A 178 25.23 -12.66 -3.26
N ILE A 179 25.22 -11.85 -4.33
CA ILE A 179 24.59 -10.53 -4.33
C ILE A 179 23.09 -10.64 -4.12
N ALA A 180 22.42 -11.63 -4.74
CA ALA A 180 21.00 -11.87 -4.53
C ALA A 180 20.67 -12.24 -3.07
N GLY A 181 21.52 -13.06 -2.42
CA GLY A 181 21.37 -13.42 -1.01
C GLY A 181 21.48 -12.20 -0.08
N VAL A 182 22.53 -11.37 -0.25
CA VAL A 182 22.72 -10.14 0.54
C VAL A 182 21.56 -9.17 0.35
N LEU A 183 21.07 -9.01 -0.88
CA LEU A 183 19.90 -8.18 -1.16
C LEU A 183 18.64 -8.70 -0.45
N LEU A 184 18.43 -10.02 -0.44
CA LEU A 184 17.26 -10.61 0.22
C LEU A 184 17.29 -10.40 1.73
N GLU A 185 18.46 -10.57 2.36
CA GLU A 185 18.64 -10.31 3.80
C GLU A 185 18.40 -8.84 4.14
N PHE A 186 18.94 -7.91 3.34
CA PHE A 186 18.70 -6.47 3.51
C PHE A 186 17.23 -6.11 3.40
N ILE A 187 16.52 -6.63 2.38
CA ILE A 187 15.08 -6.40 2.19
C ILE A 187 14.30 -6.96 3.39
N GLY A 188 14.63 -8.15 3.87
CA GLY A 188 14.01 -8.75 5.05
C GLY A 188 14.19 -7.89 6.31
N GLY A 189 15.42 -7.43 6.57
CA GLY A 189 15.72 -6.54 7.70
C GLY A 189 14.98 -5.21 7.62
N ALA A 190 14.97 -4.56 6.45
CA ALA A 190 14.24 -3.32 6.22
C ALA A 190 12.72 -3.49 6.43
N TYR A 191 12.16 -4.62 5.98
CA TYR A 191 10.75 -4.95 6.18
C TYR A 191 10.39 -5.09 7.66
N PHE A 192 11.17 -5.84 8.44
CA PHE A 192 10.95 -5.98 9.89
C PHE A 192 11.04 -4.63 10.62
N PHE A 193 12.01 -3.80 10.26
CA PHE A 193 12.15 -2.46 10.83
C PHE A 193 10.93 -1.57 10.53
N MET A 194 10.50 -1.54 9.27
CA MET A 194 9.35 -0.74 8.83
C MET A 194 8.05 -1.24 9.45
N TYR A 195 7.88 -2.56 9.58
CA TYR A 195 6.73 -3.17 10.25
C TYR A 195 6.66 -2.75 11.72
N LYS A 196 7.78 -2.84 12.45
CA LYS A 196 7.87 -2.38 13.85
C LYS A 196 7.48 -0.90 13.97
N LYS A 197 8.03 -0.03 13.12
CA LYS A 197 7.70 1.40 13.12
C LYS A 197 6.23 1.68 12.81
N SER A 198 5.65 0.93 11.88
CA SER A 198 4.23 1.05 11.54
C SER A 198 3.34 0.67 12.74
N LEU A 199 3.70 -0.39 13.46
CA LEU A 199 2.95 -0.83 14.64
C LEU A 199 3.06 0.18 15.80
N GLU A 200 4.25 0.76 16.01
CA GLU A 200 4.44 1.87 16.95
C GLU A 200 3.55 3.07 16.60
N GLN A 201 3.50 3.48 15.33
CA GLN A 201 2.65 4.59 14.87
C GLN A 201 1.16 4.30 15.08
N VAL A 202 0.70 3.08 14.78
CA VAL A 202 -0.70 2.68 14.99
C VAL A 202 -1.07 2.76 16.47
N ASN A 203 -0.22 2.26 17.36
CA ASN A 203 -0.46 2.33 18.80
C ASN A 203 -0.50 3.78 19.31
N LEU A 204 0.43 4.63 18.84
CA LEU A 204 0.44 6.05 19.16
C LEU A 204 -0.84 6.75 18.69
N PHE A 205 -1.29 6.45 17.47
CA PHE A 205 -2.52 7.02 16.90
C PHE A 205 -3.76 6.61 17.70
N PHE A 206 -3.92 5.31 18.01
CA PHE A 206 -5.03 4.85 18.86
C PHE A 206 -4.97 5.48 20.26
N GLY A 207 -3.78 5.62 20.84
CA GLY A 207 -3.60 6.29 22.12
C GLY A 207 -4.01 7.77 22.09
N GLN A 208 -3.68 8.50 21.02
CA GLN A 208 -4.12 9.89 20.84
C GLN A 208 -5.64 9.99 20.62
N LEU A 209 -6.22 9.07 19.85
CA LEU A 209 -7.66 9.01 19.59
C LEU A 209 -8.47 8.85 20.88
N ILE A 210 -8.10 7.87 21.72
CA ILE A 210 -8.76 7.61 23.01
C ILE A 210 -8.69 8.86 23.90
N LYS A 211 -7.51 9.50 24.00
CA LYS A 211 -7.34 10.73 24.80
C LYS A 211 -8.25 11.86 24.34
N THR A 212 -8.43 12.05 23.02
CA THR A 212 -9.34 13.05 22.47
C THR A 212 -10.79 12.73 22.80
N GLN A 213 -11.20 11.45 22.65
CA GLN A 213 -12.54 11.01 23.01
C GLN A 213 -12.85 11.22 24.50
N ASP A 214 -11.94 10.80 25.39
CA ASP A 214 -12.08 10.98 26.84
C ASP A 214 -12.19 12.46 27.22
N THR A 215 -11.38 13.32 26.59
CA THR A 215 -11.42 14.78 26.82
C THR A 215 -12.78 15.35 26.43
N MET A 216 -13.29 15.00 25.25
CA MET A 216 -14.56 15.53 24.78
C MET A 216 -15.76 14.97 25.56
N LEU A 217 -15.70 13.70 26.00
CA LEU A 217 -16.69 13.12 26.91
C LEU A 217 -16.70 13.82 28.26
N ALA A 218 -15.52 14.12 28.82
CA ALA A 218 -15.42 14.87 30.08
C ALA A 218 -16.01 16.27 29.96
N ILE A 219 -15.73 17.00 28.87
CA ILE A 219 -16.32 18.33 28.61
C ILE A 219 -17.84 18.23 28.48
N ASN A 220 -18.35 17.24 27.75
CA ASN A 220 -19.79 17.07 27.57
C ASN A 220 -20.50 16.74 28.90
N LEU A 221 -19.95 15.79 29.67
CA LEU A 221 -20.47 15.44 31.00
C LEU A 221 -20.44 16.64 31.96
N ALA A 222 -19.39 17.47 31.93
CA ALA A 222 -19.33 18.68 32.74
C ALA A 222 -20.41 19.70 32.32
N ARG A 223 -20.68 19.83 31.01
CA ARG A 223 -21.68 20.77 30.48
C ARG A 223 -23.12 20.37 30.83
N ASP A 224 -23.40 19.07 30.93
CA ASP A 224 -24.72 18.52 31.26
C ASP A 224 -25.09 18.65 32.76
N ILE A 225 -24.17 19.13 33.60
CA ILE A 225 -24.44 19.36 35.03
C ILE A 225 -25.29 20.62 35.22
N SER A 226 -26.43 20.44 35.90
CA SER A 226 -27.41 21.51 36.16
C SER A 226 -26.94 22.54 37.20
N ASP A 227 -26.08 22.12 38.14
CA ASP A 227 -25.49 22.98 39.17
C ASP A 227 -24.33 23.80 38.59
N GLU A 228 -24.51 25.11 38.52
CA GLU A 228 -23.53 26.03 37.94
C GLU A 228 -22.20 26.08 38.69
N SER A 229 -22.23 26.04 40.03
CA SER A 229 -21.01 26.06 40.84
C SER A 229 -20.20 24.78 40.62
N LYS A 230 -20.89 23.64 40.57
CA LYS A 230 -20.26 22.33 40.35
C LYS A 230 -19.75 22.15 38.92
N ARG A 231 -20.44 22.72 37.93
CA ARG A 231 -20.02 22.77 36.54
C ARG A 231 -18.73 23.58 36.37
N LEU A 232 -18.65 24.76 36.97
CA LEU A 232 -17.43 25.59 36.93
C LEU A 232 -16.24 24.87 37.57
N GLU A 233 -16.43 24.24 38.73
CA GLU A 233 -15.39 23.47 39.41
C GLU A 233 -14.85 22.31 38.54
N LEU A 234 -15.74 21.54 37.90
CA LEU A 234 -15.34 20.41 37.07
C LEU A 234 -14.71 20.86 35.75
N THR A 235 -15.15 22.00 35.20
CA THR A 235 -14.53 22.60 34.01
C THR A 235 -13.11 23.06 34.30
N ASP A 236 -12.87 23.69 35.45
CA ASP A 236 -11.54 24.09 35.91
C ASP A 236 -10.61 22.87 36.03
N LYS A 237 -11.08 21.79 36.67
CA LYS A 237 -10.34 20.51 36.79
C LYS A 237 -9.97 19.91 35.43
N ILE A 238 -10.87 19.97 34.44
CA ILE A 238 -10.59 19.49 33.07
C ILE A 238 -9.48 20.35 32.45
N ILE A 239 -9.54 21.68 32.56
CA ILE A 239 -8.52 22.59 32.04
C ILE A 239 -7.16 22.31 32.69
N THR A 240 -7.11 22.16 34.02
CA THR A 240 -5.87 21.83 34.74
C THR A 240 -5.27 20.51 34.24
N SER A 241 -6.09 19.45 34.12
CA SER A 241 -5.63 18.15 33.64
C SER A 241 -5.10 18.19 32.20
N LEU A 242 -5.69 19.03 31.33
CA LEU A 242 -5.22 19.23 29.97
C LEU A 242 -3.88 19.98 29.90
N LEU A 243 -3.68 20.99 30.74
CA LEU A 243 -2.42 21.74 30.85
C LEU A 243 -1.28 20.83 31.33
N GLU A 244 -1.52 20.03 32.38
CA GLU A 244 -0.56 19.05 32.90
C GLU A 244 -0.17 18.01 31.84
N ARG A 245 -1.15 17.51 31.09
CA ARG A 245 -0.91 16.54 30.00
C ARG A 245 -0.03 17.12 28.90
N ASN A 246 -0.25 18.37 28.49
CA ASN A 246 0.54 19.01 27.44
C ASN A 246 1.98 19.28 27.89
N LEU A 247 2.19 19.65 29.16
CA LEU A 247 3.53 19.81 29.74
C LEU A 247 4.29 18.48 29.79
N ALA A 248 3.61 17.38 30.14
CA ALA A 248 4.22 16.05 30.15
C ALA A 248 4.67 15.59 28.75
N ILE A 249 3.92 15.94 27.70
CA ILE A 249 4.28 15.62 26.31
C ILE A 249 5.49 16.45 25.84
N ALA A 250 5.55 17.74 26.20
CA ALA A 250 6.67 18.62 25.84
C ALA A 250 8.00 18.19 26.47
N ASN A 251 7.96 17.54 27.63
CA ASN A 251 9.15 17.05 28.33
C ASN A 251 9.58 15.63 27.89
N ALA A 252 8.80 14.94 27.06
CA ALA A 252 9.04 13.57 26.63
C ALA A 252 9.51 13.44 25.17
N GLY A 253 9.56 14.55 24.41
CA GLY A 253 10.10 14.63 23.06
C GLY A 253 11.51 15.19 23.04
#